data_AF-A0A1B6ENT5-F1
#
_entry.id   AF-A0A1B6ENT5-F1
#
_cell.length_a   1.000
_cell.length_b   1.000
_cell.length_c   1.000
_cell.angle_alpha   90.00
_cell.angle_beta   90.00
_cell.angle_gamma   90.00
#
_symmetry.space_group_name_H-M   'P 1'
#
loop_
_entity.id
_entity.type
_entity.pdbx_description
1 polymer ?
#
loop_
_entity_poly.entity_id
_entity_poly.type
_entity_poly.pdbx_seq_one_letter_code
_entity_poly.pdbx_strand_id
1 'polypeptide(L)'
;DNFQIFYVDSLKDYRDVIQIYNEENDFIKDLEVVRMRVEHFYQREVWPAITGSDYIGPPTGHCLWINLENIAFGNYWFLIENVMWNEREVIIKVKVIRKFEPDVKSSTHKDTSVDWTEIKNDITNMLRETITWSNIKESTKFICALLVTTASLLIYGVQYLGDYSIRFFREFNNLIKVSTPIFIALIELVSKTIGGFYILIAMLWRGHGQGLPPQMNLMAQQPAIMPAPNRRRYYRYEQDAYRK
;
A
#
# COMPACT_ATOMS: atom_id res chain seq x y z
N ASP A 1 -19.94 13.52 16.83
CA ASP A 1 -18.66 13.66 16.11
C ASP A 1 -17.67 14.43 16.99
N ASN A 2 -16.78 13.71 17.68
CA ASN A 2 -16.05 14.23 18.85
C ASN A 2 -14.58 14.62 18.57
N PHE A 3 -14.20 14.88 17.31
CA PHE A 3 -12.83 15.26 16.97
C PHE A 3 -12.83 16.46 16.02
N GLN A 4 -12.26 17.57 16.48
CA GLN A 4 -12.08 18.82 15.75
C GLN A 4 -10.72 19.41 16.11
N ILE A 5 -10.01 19.95 15.10
CA ILE A 5 -8.71 20.61 15.27
C ILE A 5 -8.98 22.10 15.49
N PHE A 6 -8.42 22.65 16.55
CA PHE A 6 -8.59 24.06 16.92
C PHE A 6 -7.24 24.74 17.07
N TYR A 7 -7.19 26.00 16.63
CA TYR A 7 -6.03 26.86 16.86
C TYR A 7 -6.14 27.48 18.25
N VAL A 8 -5.07 27.36 19.03
CA VAL A 8 -5.00 27.89 20.40
C VAL A 8 -4.11 29.14 20.42
N ASP A 9 -4.73 30.31 20.58
CA ASP A 9 -4.04 31.62 20.51
C ASP A 9 -2.91 31.77 21.54
N SER A 10 -3.09 31.22 22.75
CA SER A 10 -2.08 31.29 23.82
C SER A 10 -0.81 30.51 23.48
N LEU A 11 -0.93 29.45 22.70
CA LEU A 11 0.18 28.57 22.31
C LEU A 11 0.71 28.85 20.90
N LYS A 12 -0.06 29.59 20.09
CA LYS A 12 0.18 29.82 18.66
C LYS A 12 0.34 28.53 17.85
N ASP A 13 -0.43 27.52 18.20
CA ASP A 13 -0.33 26.19 17.61
C ASP A 13 -1.70 25.49 17.59
N TYR A 14 -1.81 24.42 16.80
CA TYR A 14 -3.03 23.63 16.66
C TYR A 14 -3.08 22.49 17.69
N ARG A 15 -4.26 22.21 18.19
CA ARG A 15 -4.53 21.12 19.14
C ARG A 15 -5.78 20.36 18.70
N ASP A 16 -5.73 19.06 18.92
CA ASP A 16 -6.86 18.17 18.73
C ASP A 16 -7.71 18.15 19.99
N VAL A 17 -9.03 18.09 19.83
CA VAL A 17 -9.95 18.12 20.96
C VAL A 17 -10.70 16.81 21.10
N ILE A 18 -10.64 16.23 22.30
CA ILE A 18 -11.48 15.12 22.74
C ILE A 18 -12.60 15.68 23.61
N GLN A 19 -13.83 15.56 23.14
CA GLN A 19 -15.01 15.86 23.95
C GLN A 19 -15.33 14.65 24.85
N ILE A 20 -15.38 14.89 26.16
CA ILE A 20 -15.73 13.88 27.16
C ILE A 20 -17.25 13.68 27.17
N TYR A 21 -17.70 12.43 27.29
CA TYR A 21 -19.12 12.13 27.43
C TYR A 21 -19.68 12.66 28.74
N ASN A 22 -20.84 13.33 28.67
CA ASN A 22 -21.52 13.89 29.85
C ASN A 22 -21.93 12.83 30.89
N GLU A 23 -21.94 11.54 30.52
CA GLU A 23 -22.25 10.44 31.44
C GLU A 23 -21.08 10.14 32.41
N GLU A 24 -19.85 10.52 32.09
CA GLU A 24 -18.65 10.31 32.91
C GLU A 24 -18.52 11.33 34.05
N ASN A 25 -19.54 11.41 34.89
CA ASN A 25 -19.68 12.43 35.93
C ASN A 25 -18.52 12.45 36.94
N ASP A 26 -17.99 11.28 37.31
CA ASP A 26 -16.91 11.23 38.31
C ASP A 26 -15.58 11.67 37.72
N PHE A 27 -15.30 11.28 36.48
CA PHE A 27 -14.12 11.74 35.76
C PHE A 27 -14.16 13.26 35.49
N ILE A 28 -15.32 13.79 35.12
CA ILE A 28 -15.52 15.23 34.92
C ILE A 28 -15.24 16.01 36.21
N LYS A 29 -15.70 15.54 37.37
CA LYS A 29 -15.42 16.19 38.66
C LYS A 29 -13.93 16.22 38.98
N ASP A 30 -13.25 15.09 38.79
CA ASP A 30 -11.82 14.98 39.05
C ASP A 30 -11.02 15.92 38.14
N LEU A 31 -11.41 15.98 36.87
CA LEU A 31 -10.80 16.83 35.85
C LEU A 31 -10.99 18.33 36.14
N GLU A 32 -12.15 18.74 36.64
CA GLU A 32 -12.39 20.12 37.07
C GLU A 32 -11.57 20.49 38.32
N VAL A 33 -11.43 19.56 39.27
CA VAL A 33 -10.53 19.76 40.43
C VAL A 33 -9.08 19.92 39.99
N VAL A 34 -8.64 19.11 39.01
CA VAL A 34 -7.28 19.22 38.44
C VAL A 34 -7.10 20.56 37.74
N ARG A 35 -8.05 20.98 36.89
CA ARG A 35 -8.03 22.29 36.22
C ARG A 35 -7.87 23.42 37.23
N MET A 36 -8.71 23.46 38.26
CA MET A 36 -8.68 24.50 39.29
C MET A 36 -7.34 24.52 40.04
N ARG A 37 -6.76 23.35 40.34
CA ARG A 37 -5.44 23.27 41.00
C ARG A 37 -4.32 23.75 40.10
N VAL A 38 -4.34 23.40 38.82
CA VAL A 38 -3.34 23.83 37.84
C VAL A 38 -3.41 25.34 37.64
N GLU A 39 -4.61 25.89 37.44
CA GLU A 39 -4.81 27.34 37.29
C GLU A 39 -4.35 28.11 38.53
N HIS A 40 -4.65 27.59 39.74
CA HIS A 40 -4.23 28.21 40.99
C HIS A 40 -2.72 28.15 41.20
N PHE A 41 -2.10 26.98 40.95
CA PHE A 41 -0.67 26.77 41.17
C PHE A 41 0.20 27.59 40.22
N TYR A 42 -0.20 27.67 38.94
CA TYR A 42 0.56 28.38 37.91
C TYR A 42 0.07 29.81 37.63
N GLN A 43 -0.87 30.34 38.42
CA GLN A 43 -1.41 31.71 38.27
C GLN A 43 -1.83 32.07 36.84
N ARG A 44 -2.29 31.08 36.06
CA ARG A 44 -2.65 31.19 34.62
C ARG A 44 -1.49 31.45 33.65
N GLU A 45 -0.24 31.26 34.06
CA GLU A 45 0.92 31.33 33.17
C GLU A 45 1.04 30.09 32.26
N VAL A 46 0.53 28.94 32.73
CA VAL A 46 0.54 27.67 32.01
C VAL A 46 -0.86 27.35 31.49
N TRP A 47 -0.95 26.96 30.21
CA TRP A 47 -2.22 26.53 29.63
C TRP A 47 -2.60 25.12 30.12
N PRO A 48 -3.77 24.94 30.75
CA PRO A 48 -4.11 23.70 31.47
C PRO A 48 -4.49 22.53 30.56
N ALA A 49 -4.64 22.74 29.24
CA ALA A 49 -5.09 21.75 28.25
C ALA A 49 -6.43 21.06 28.58
N ILE A 50 -7.16 21.62 29.54
CA ILE A 50 -8.44 21.14 30.04
C ILE A 50 -9.41 22.30 29.95
N THR A 51 -10.62 22.03 29.48
CA THR A 51 -11.66 23.03 29.34
C THR A 51 -12.96 22.52 29.92
N GLY A 52 -13.57 23.32 30.79
CA GLY A 52 -14.86 23.03 31.41
C GLY A 52 -16.06 23.46 30.57
N SER A 53 -17.25 23.10 31.03
CA SER A 53 -18.53 23.43 30.37
C SER A 53 -18.81 24.92 30.18
N ASP A 54 -18.11 25.76 30.94
CA ASP A 54 -18.19 27.22 31.01
C ASP A 54 -17.36 27.93 29.93
N TYR A 55 -16.65 27.20 29.08
CA TYR A 55 -15.82 27.77 28.03
C TYR A 55 -16.62 28.39 26.88
N ILE A 56 -16.25 29.63 26.55
CA ILE A 56 -16.87 30.40 25.47
C ILE A 56 -16.14 30.08 24.16
N GLY A 57 -16.57 29.02 23.48
CA GLY A 57 -16.07 28.63 22.17
C GLY A 57 -16.46 27.20 21.82
N PRO A 58 -16.46 26.83 20.54
CA PRO A 58 -16.50 25.42 20.14
C PRO A 58 -15.18 24.72 20.53
N PRO A 59 -15.22 23.44 20.97
CA PRO A 59 -16.41 22.60 21.20
C PRO A 59 -17.04 22.83 22.59
N THR A 60 -18.35 22.63 22.69
CA THR A 60 -19.12 22.86 23.92
C THR A 60 -19.02 21.67 24.88
N GLY A 61 -18.77 21.94 26.17
CA GLY A 61 -18.70 20.91 27.21
C GLY A 61 -17.28 20.63 27.72
N HIS A 62 -17.12 19.54 28.46
CA HIS A 62 -15.82 19.18 29.05
C HIS A 62 -14.91 18.57 28.00
N CYS A 63 -13.77 19.20 27.77
CA CYS A 63 -12.88 18.86 26.67
C CYS A 63 -11.43 18.73 27.14
N LEU A 64 -10.75 17.76 26.54
CA LEU A 64 -9.31 17.56 26.65
C LEU A 64 -8.65 18.00 25.35
N TRP A 65 -7.65 18.85 25.46
CA TRP A 65 -6.89 19.34 24.32
C TRP A 65 -5.56 18.63 24.27
N ILE A 66 -5.30 17.92 23.19
CA ILE A 66 -4.13 17.06 23.06
C ILE A 66 -3.56 17.12 21.64
N ASN A 67 -2.48 16.36 21.41
CA ASN A 67 -1.90 16.17 20.09
C ASN A 67 -2.01 14.68 19.74
N LEU A 68 -2.90 14.34 18.81
CA LEU A 68 -3.22 12.99 18.40
C LEU A 68 -2.50 12.66 17.09
N GLU A 69 -1.61 11.67 17.13
CA GLU A 69 -0.94 11.19 15.94
C GLU A 69 -1.87 10.29 15.12
N ASN A 70 -2.56 10.88 14.13
CA ASN A 70 -3.20 10.20 13.00
C ASN A 70 -4.34 9.21 13.36
N ILE A 71 -5.43 9.73 13.92
CA ILE A 71 -6.63 8.93 14.26
C ILE A 71 -7.82 9.39 13.41
N ALA A 72 -8.61 8.42 12.92
CA ALA A 72 -9.84 8.71 12.20
C ALA A 72 -10.91 9.31 13.13
N PHE A 73 -11.78 10.16 12.59
CA PHE A 73 -12.87 10.78 13.33
C PHE A 73 -13.84 9.73 13.90
N GLY A 74 -14.26 9.88 15.17
CA GLY A 74 -15.22 8.97 15.80
C GLY A 74 -15.20 8.98 17.32
N ASN A 75 -15.92 8.03 17.92
CA ASN A 75 -16.01 7.84 19.35
C ASN A 75 -15.05 6.71 19.76
N TYR A 76 -14.24 6.95 20.79
CA TYR A 76 -13.19 6.01 21.20
C TYR A 76 -13.04 5.97 22.72
N TRP A 77 -12.61 4.82 23.22
CA TRP A 77 -12.08 4.70 24.57
C TRP A 77 -10.63 5.12 24.58
N PHE A 78 -10.31 6.12 25.39
CA PHE A 78 -8.96 6.63 25.60
C PHE A 78 -8.46 6.25 26.99
N LEU A 79 -7.18 5.90 27.10
CA LEU A 79 -6.45 5.78 28.35
C LEU A 79 -5.48 6.96 28.47
N ILE A 80 -5.51 7.69 29.56
CA ILE A 80 -4.46 8.68 29.85
C ILE A 80 -3.20 7.90 30.24
N GLU A 81 -2.17 7.93 29.40
CA GLU A 81 -0.90 7.25 29.67
C GLU A 81 0.04 8.12 30.50
N ASN A 82 0.09 9.41 30.19
CA ASN A 82 1.05 10.31 30.81
C ASN A 82 0.53 11.75 30.81
N VAL A 83 0.91 12.50 31.82
CA VAL A 83 0.73 13.95 31.92
C VAL A 83 2.13 14.55 32.04
N MET A 84 2.56 15.22 30.97
CA MET A 84 3.83 15.93 30.94
C MET A 84 3.57 17.42 31.12
N TRP A 85 4.55 18.13 31.66
CA TRP A 85 4.50 19.58 31.78
C TRP A 85 5.61 20.21 30.95
N ASN A 86 5.25 21.24 30.22
CA ASN A 86 6.18 22.15 29.57
C ASN A 86 6.06 23.53 30.26
N GLU A 87 6.98 24.45 29.97
CA GLU A 87 6.96 25.81 30.55
C GLU A 87 5.67 26.59 30.22
N ARG A 88 4.93 26.17 29.19
CA ARG A 88 3.77 26.91 28.65
C ARG A 88 2.47 26.12 28.59
N GLU A 89 2.53 24.79 28.66
CA GLU A 89 1.35 23.94 28.56
C GLU A 89 1.47 22.66 29.37
N VAL A 90 0.31 22.15 29.79
CA VAL A 90 0.13 20.78 30.24
C VAL A 90 -0.08 19.90 29.00
N ILE A 91 0.69 18.84 28.83
CA ILE A 91 0.58 17.93 27.70
C ILE A 91 0.04 16.59 28.20
N ILE A 92 -1.18 16.25 27.81
CA ILE A 92 -1.82 14.99 28.16
C ILE A 92 -1.64 14.01 27.01
N LYS A 93 -0.92 12.92 27.25
CA LYS A 93 -0.75 11.82 26.31
C LYS A 93 -1.79 10.76 26.58
N VAL A 94 -2.55 10.42 25.54
CA VAL A 94 -3.56 9.38 25.60
C VAL A 94 -3.25 8.27 24.61
N LYS A 95 -3.66 7.06 24.95
CA LYS A 95 -3.66 5.90 24.05
C LYS A 95 -5.08 5.48 23.74
N VAL A 96 -5.35 5.25 22.47
CA VAL A 96 -6.62 4.67 22.03
C VAL A 96 -6.64 3.18 22.37
N ILE A 97 -7.68 2.77 23.10
CA ILE A 97 -7.92 1.37 23.45
C ILE A 97 -8.75 0.70 22.36
N ARG A 98 -9.90 1.28 22.02
CA ARG A 98 -10.86 0.74 21.04
C ARG A 98 -11.85 1.79 20.58
N LYS A 99 -12.51 1.56 19.44
CA LYS A 99 -13.69 2.31 19.03
C LYS A 99 -14.81 2.09 20.04
N PHE A 100 -15.48 3.17 20.45
CA PHE A 100 -16.67 3.15 21.26
C PHE A 100 -17.85 3.43 20.34
N GLU A 101 -18.83 2.53 20.29
CA GLU A 101 -20.11 2.83 19.68
C GLU A 101 -21.03 3.17 20.86
N PRO A 102 -21.52 4.41 20.98
CA PRO A 102 -22.41 4.75 22.09
C PRO A 102 -23.66 3.87 21.98
N ASP A 103 -24.03 3.23 23.09
CA ASP A 103 -25.33 2.55 23.19
C ASP A 103 -26.41 3.61 23.03
N VAL A 104 -26.86 3.80 21.79
CA VAL A 104 -28.11 4.50 21.52
C VAL A 104 -29.15 3.72 22.31
N LYS A 105 -29.71 4.31 23.37
CA LYS A 105 -30.84 3.74 24.11
C LYS A 105 -32.08 3.74 23.21
N SER A 106 -32.06 2.94 22.15
CA SER A 106 -33.25 2.42 21.51
C SER A 106 -33.78 1.35 22.46
N SER A 107 -34.73 1.75 23.29
CA SER A 107 -35.66 0.82 23.91
C SER A 107 -36.28 -0.05 22.81
N THR A 108 -35.81 -1.29 22.69
CA THR A 108 -36.53 -2.53 22.33
C THR A 108 -35.53 -3.50 21.73
N HIS A 109 -35.21 -4.54 22.49
CA HIS A 109 -34.59 -5.75 21.98
C HIS A 109 -35.56 -6.42 20.99
N LYS A 110 -35.39 -6.15 19.70
CA LYS A 110 -35.91 -6.97 18.60
C LYS A 110 -34.81 -7.18 17.59
N ASP A 111 -34.51 -8.46 17.41
CA ASP A 111 -33.77 -9.13 16.33
C ASP A 111 -33.13 -8.23 15.27
N THR A 112 -31.81 -8.38 15.13
CA THR A 112 -30.97 -7.84 14.07
C THR A 112 -31.42 -8.35 12.69
N SER A 113 -32.51 -7.79 12.15
CA SER A 113 -32.69 -7.64 10.72
C SER A 113 -32.38 -6.19 10.39
N VAL A 114 -31.25 -5.96 9.73
CA VAL A 114 -30.87 -4.64 9.20
C VAL A 114 -32.02 -4.15 8.31
N ASP A 115 -32.77 -3.16 8.79
CA ASP A 115 -33.83 -2.55 8.00
C ASP A 115 -33.21 -1.60 6.98
N TRP A 116 -32.94 -2.15 5.80
CA TRP A 116 -32.40 -1.41 4.66
C TRP A 116 -33.28 -0.23 4.24
N THR A 117 -34.54 -0.15 4.70
CA THR A 117 -35.42 0.98 4.39
C THR A 117 -35.09 2.21 5.23
N GLU A 118 -34.74 2.05 6.50
CA GLU A 118 -34.32 3.14 7.38
C GLU A 118 -32.97 3.73 6.92
N ILE A 119 -32.01 2.86 6.60
CA ILE A 119 -30.70 3.26 6.05
C ILE A 119 -30.86 4.00 4.71
N LYS A 120 -31.74 3.52 3.82
CA LYS A 120 -31.99 4.20 2.55
C LYS A 120 -32.62 5.57 2.77
N ASN A 121 -33.58 5.68 3.69
CA ASN A 121 -34.24 6.94 3.99
C ASN A 121 -33.25 7.96 4.57
N ASP A 122 -32.39 7.56 5.51
CA ASP A 122 -31.34 8.41 6.06
C ASP A 122 -30.34 8.87 5.00
N ILE A 123 -29.86 7.95 4.16
CA ILE A 123 -28.98 8.29 3.05
C ILE A 123 -29.66 9.26 2.08
N THR A 124 -30.95 9.05 1.76
CA THR A 124 -31.68 9.97 0.87
C THR A 124 -31.91 11.33 1.49
N ASN A 125 -32.14 11.41 2.80
CA ASN A 125 -32.31 12.68 3.51
C ASN A 125 -30.99 13.45 3.56
N MET A 126 -29.87 12.78 3.89
CA MET A 126 -28.54 13.39 3.84
C MET A 126 -28.15 13.82 2.42
N LEU A 127 -28.44 13.00 1.41
CA LEU A 127 -28.22 13.38 0.00
C LEU A 127 -29.07 14.58 -0.38
N ARG A 128 -30.33 14.63 0.04
CA ARG A 128 -31.23 15.75 -0.28
C ARG A 128 -30.78 17.05 0.36
N GLU A 129 -30.26 17.00 1.59
CA GLU A 129 -29.68 18.16 2.28
C GLU A 129 -28.36 18.60 1.63
N THR A 130 -27.52 17.65 1.24
CA THR A 130 -26.22 17.91 0.59
C THR A 130 -26.36 18.38 -0.87
N ILE A 131 -27.41 17.93 -1.56
CA ILE A 131 -27.79 18.35 -2.93
C ILE A 131 -28.52 19.70 -2.83
N THR A 132 -27.80 20.73 -2.42
CA THR A 132 -28.24 22.12 -2.58
C THR A 132 -27.87 22.60 -3.98
N TRP A 133 -28.70 23.46 -4.60
CA TRP A 133 -28.48 23.93 -5.98
C TRP A 133 -27.10 24.61 -6.19
N SER A 134 -26.59 25.26 -5.15
CA SER A 134 -25.23 25.83 -5.13
C SER A 134 -24.16 24.74 -5.29
N ASN A 135 -24.28 23.66 -4.52
CA ASN A 135 -23.35 22.55 -4.50
C ASN A 135 -23.36 21.78 -5.83
N ILE A 136 -24.51 21.67 -6.50
CA ILE A 136 -24.61 21.04 -7.83
C ILE A 136 -23.80 21.82 -8.87
N LYS A 137 -23.88 23.16 -8.86
CA LYS A 137 -23.18 24.00 -9.82
C LYS A 137 -21.66 23.91 -9.67
N GLU A 138 -21.17 23.87 -8.44
CA GLU A 138 -19.75 23.70 -8.14
C GLU A 138 -19.28 22.27 -8.43
N SER A 139 -20.08 21.27 -8.04
CA SER A 139 -19.82 19.85 -8.33
C SER A 139 -19.75 19.58 -9.84
N THR A 140 -20.60 20.24 -10.64
CA THR A 140 -20.58 20.08 -12.10
C THR A 140 -19.25 20.58 -12.70
N LYS A 141 -18.75 21.73 -12.24
CA LYS A 141 -17.44 22.25 -12.67
C LYS A 141 -16.31 21.30 -12.27
N PHE A 142 -16.37 20.77 -11.06
CA PHE A 142 -15.40 19.78 -10.57
C PHE A 142 -15.44 18.49 -11.41
N ILE A 143 -16.62 17.96 -11.73
CA ILE A 143 -16.79 16.77 -12.55
C ILE A 143 -16.25 17.01 -13.98
N CYS A 144 -16.53 18.16 -14.59
CA CYS A 144 -15.96 18.50 -15.89
C CYS A 144 -14.42 18.54 -15.85
N ALA A 145 -13.83 19.15 -14.81
CA ALA A 145 -12.38 19.18 -14.62
C ALA A 145 -11.80 17.77 -14.39
N LEU A 146 -12.49 16.94 -13.62
CA LEU A 146 -12.12 15.55 -13.34
C LEU A 146 -12.13 14.71 -14.62
N LEU A 147 -13.14 14.88 -15.47
CA LEU A 147 -13.22 14.17 -16.75
C LEU A 147 -12.08 14.57 -17.69
N VAL A 148 -11.78 15.87 -17.82
CA VAL A 148 -10.66 16.34 -18.65
C VAL A 148 -9.33 15.82 -18.13
N THR A 149 -9.12 15.85 -16.82
CA THR A 149 -7.90 15.36 -16.18
C THR A 149 -7.75 13.85 -16.38
N THR A 150 -8.82 13.09 -16.17
CA THR A 150 -8.82 11.63 -16.33
C THR A 150 -8.60 11.23 -17.78
N ALA A 151 -9.21 11.93 -18.73
CA ALA A 151 -8.99 11.68 -20.16
C ALA A 151 -7.55 12.01 -20.56
N SER A 152 -7.00 13.13 -20.08
CA SER A 152 -5.61 13.52 -20.33
C SER A 152 -4.65 12.48 -19.74
N LEU A 153 -4.87 12.07 -18.49
CA LEU A 153 -4.10 11.03 -17.82
C LEU A 153 -4.15 9.70 -18.59
N LEU A 154 -5.31 9.33 -19.12
CA LEU A 154 -5.43 8.12 -19.95
C LEU A 154 -4.63 8.23 -21.24
N ILE A 155 -4.73 9.36 -21.95
CA ILE A 155 -4.00 9.56 -23.21
C ILE A 155 -2.49 9.50 -22.98
N TYR A 156 -1.98 10.31 -22.03
CA TYR A 156 -0.55 10.33 -21.71
C TYR A 156 -0.09 9.02 -21.05
N GLY A 157 -0.95 8.42 -20.23
CA GLY A 157 -0.70 7.13 -19.59
C GLY A 157 -0.51 6.03 -20.63
N VAL A 158 -1.38 5.93 -21.63
CA VAL A 158 -1.25 4.94 -22.71
C VAL A 158 0.01 5.17 -23.53
N GLN A 159 0.34 6.42 -23.87
CA GLN A 159 1.57 6.74 -24.60
C GLN A 159 2.82 6.33 -23.80
N TYR A 160 2.88 6.72 -22.54
CA TYR A 160 3.99 6.38 -21.64
C TYR A 160 4.11 4.87 -21.46
N LEU A 161 2.98 4.19 -21.25
CA LEU A 161 2.96 2.75 -21.05
C LEU A 161 3.35 2.00 -22.32
N GLY A 162 3.00 2.51 -23.51
CA GLY A 162 3.44 1.99 -24.80
C GLY A 162 4.96 2.07 -24.98
N ASP A 163 5.52 3.28 -24.79
CA ASP A 163 6.97 3.50 -24.89
C ASP A 163 7.77 2.68 -23.90
N TYR A 164 7.27 2.59 -22.65
CA TYR A 164 7.86 1.74 -21.62
C TYR A 164 7.74 0.26 -21.97
N SER A 165 6.56 -0.19 -22.44
CA SER A 165 6.31 -1.60 -22.78
C SER A 165 7.25 -2.08 -23.89
N ILE A 166 7.54 -1.25 -24.90
CA ILE A 166 8.48 -1.62 -25.97
C ILE A 166 9.89 -1.82 -25.40
N ARG A 167 10.35 -0.90 -24.52
CA ARG A 167 11.67 -1.01 -23.88
C ARG A 167 11.75 -2.23 -22.97
N PHE A 168 10.71 -2.43 -22.16
CA PHE A 168 10.56 -3.58 -21.29
C PHE A 168 10.58 -4.88 -22.08
N PHE A 169 9.80 -4.97 -23.16
CA PHE A 169 9.73 -6.20 -23.97
C PHE A 169 11.06 -6.50 -24.66
N ARG A 170 11.80 -5.47 -25.07
CA ARG A 170 13.16 -5.64 -25.62
C ARG A 170 14.12 -6.21 -24.58
N GLU A 171 14.11 -5.67 -23.36
CA GLU A 171 14.94 -6.17 -22.26
C GLU A 171 14.49 -7.56 -21.79
N PHE A 172 13.18 -7.80 -21.74
CA PHE A 172 12.59 -9.09 -21.40
C PHE A 172 12.91 -10.17 -22.43
N ASN A 173 12.87 -9.84 -23.72
CA ASN A 173 13.32 -10.74 -24.79
C ASN A 173 14.81 -11.07 -24.64
N ASN A 174 15.64 -10.08 -24.30
CA ASN A 174 17.05 -10.34 -24.00
C ASN A 174 17.20 -11.27 -22.78
N LEU A 175 16.42 -11.05 -21.72
CA LEU A 175 16.37 -11.91 -20.54
C LEU A 175 15.95 -13.33 -20.90
N ILE A 176 14.91 -13.53 -21.73
CA ILE A 176 14.50 -14.86 -22.20
C ILE A 176 15.64 -15.53 -22.96
N LYS A 177 16.31 -14.81 -23.88
CA LYS A 177 17.42 -15.38 -24.66
C LYS A 177 18.55 -15.87 -23.76
N VAL A 178 18.90 -15.11 -22.73
CA VAL A 178 19.91 -15.50 -21.73
C VAL A 178 19.40 -16.63 -20.83
N SER A 179 18.11 -16.65 -20.49
CA SER A 179 17.52 -17.62 -19.57
C SER A 179 17.21 -18.98 -20.21
N THR A 180 16.93 -19.01 -21.52
CA THR A 180 16.58 -20.23 -22.26
C THR A 180 17.63 -21.36 -22.09
N PRO A 181 18.94 -21.14 -22.30
CA PRO A 181 19.93 -22.20 -22.09
C PRO A 181 20.03 -22.63 -20.62
N ILE A 182 19.78 -21.72 -19.67
CA ILE A 182 19.76 -22.04 -18.24
C ILE A 182 18.60 -22.99 -17.92
N PHE A 183 17.40 -22.72 -18.44
CA PHE A 183 16.25 -23.61 -18.27
C PHE A 183 16.45 -24.96 -18.96
N ILE A 184 17.04 -24.98 -20.17
CA ILE A 184 17.37 -26.25 -20.86
C ILE A 184 18.35 -27.07 -20.01
N ALA A 185 19.42 -26.44 -19.51
CA ALA A 185 20.40 -27.12 -18.65
C ALA A 185 19.77 -27.65 -17.35
N LEU A 186 18.83 -26.90 -16.77
CA LEU A 186 18.11 -27.33 -15.57
C LEU A 186 17.20 -28.53 -15.85
N ILE A 187 16.48 -28.53 -16.98
CA ILE A 187 15.68 -29.66 -17.43
C ILE A 187 16.58 -30.88 -17.65
N GLU A 188 17.72 -30.73 -18.32
CA GLU A 188 18.67 -31.82 -18.53
C GLU A 188 19.24 -32.39 -17.23
N LEU A 189 19.55 -31.53 -16.26
CA LEU A 189 20.01 -31.94 -14.94
C LEU A 189 18.96 -32.80 -14.25
N VAL A 190 17.70 -32.35 -14.25
CA VAL A 190 16.59 -33.09 -13.66
C VAL A 190 16.38 -34.42 -14.39
N SER A 191 16.35 -34.42 -15.73
CA SER A 191 16.20 -35.63 -16.53
C SER A 191 17.33 -36.65 -16.29
N LYS A 192 18.59 -36.20 -16.17
CA LYS A 192 19.73 -37.07 -15.86
C LYS A 192 19.72 -37.57 -14.42
N THR A 193 19.29 -36.73 -13.48
CA THR A 193 19.16 -37.13 -12.07
C THR A 193 18.13 -38.25 -11.96
N ILE A 194 16.93 -38.02 -12.49
CA ILE A 194 15.84 -39.00 -12.49
C ILE A 194 16.25 -40.27 -13.26
N GLY A 195 16.81 -40.13 -14.46
CA GLY A 195 17.26 -41.27 -15.26
C GLY A 195 18.36 -42.09 -14.59
N GLY A 196 19.33 -41.44 -13.93
CA GLY A 196 20.36 -42.09 -13.14
C GLY A 196 19.77 -42.85 -11.95
N PHE A 197 18.80 -42.28 -11.24
CA PHE A 197 18.07 -42.97 -10.18
C PHE A 197 17.33 -44.21 -10.71
N TYR A 198 16.64 -44.12 -11.86
CA TYR A 198 15.99 -45.27 -12.48
C TYR A 198 16.99 -46.38 -12.83
N ILE A 199 18.16 -46.03 -13.37
CA ILE A 199 19.22 -47.01 -13.67
C ILE A 199 19.75 -47.66 -12.39
N LEU A 200 19.98 -46.88 -11.31
CA LEU A 200 20.42 -47.42 -10.02
C LEU A 200 19.41 -48.43 -9.46
N ILE A 201 18.12 -48.10 -9.51
CA ILE A 201 17.04 -49.02 -9.09
C ILE A 201 17.01 -50.26 -9.99
N ALA A 202 17.15 -50.10 -11.30
CA ALA A 202 17.18 -51.22 -12.25
C ALA A 202 18.38 -52.16 -11.99
N MET A 203 19.56 -51.62 -11.67
CA MET A 203 20.74 -52.42 -11.31
C MET A 203 20.58 -53.11 -9.96
N LEU A 204 19.94 -52.47 -8.97
CA LEU A 204 19.60 -53.10 -7.70
C LEU A 204 18.71 -54.33 -7.90
N TRP A 205 17.76 -54.26 -8.84
CA TRP A 205 16.84 -55.36 -9.15
C TRP A 205 17.45 -56.44 -10.06
N ARG A 206 18.41 -56.09 -10.91
CA ARG A 206 18.98 -57.00 -11.92
C ARG A 206 19.98 -58.03 -11.36
N GLY A 207 20.48 -57.83 -10.14
CA GLY A 207 21.39 -58.80 -9.49
C GLY A 207 22.78 -58.87 -10.15
N HIS A 208 23.79 -59.23 -9.36
CA HIS A 208 25.23 -59.19 -9.68
C HIS A 208 25.72 -60.20 -10.76
N GLY A 209 24.91 -60.58 -11.74
CA GLY A 209 25.30 -61.56 -12.75
C GLY A 209 24.69 -61.33 -14.11
N GLN A 210 25.40 -60.61 -14.99
CA GLN A 210 25.65 -60.98 -16.40
C GLN A 210 26.09 -59.78 -17.25
N GLY A 211 27.27 -59.95 -17.87
CA GLY A 211 27.64 -59.42 -19.17
C GLY A 211 28.35 -58.07 -19.19
N LEU A 212 29.64 -58.08 -19.56
CA LEU A 212 30.38 -56.87 -19.97
C LEU A 212 29.59 -56.08 -21.05
N PRO A 213 29.75 -54.74 -21.10
CA PRO A 213 29.07 -53.93 -22.10
C PRO A 213 29.47 -54.37 -23.52
N PRO A 214 28.55 -54.36 -24.50
CA PRO A 214 28.92 -54.61 -25.89
C PRO A 214 29.93 -53.55 -26.31
N GLN A 215 31.14 -53.99 -26.67
CA GLN A 215 32.11 -53.11 -27.31
C GLN A 215 31.49 -52.62 -28.62
N MET A 216 31.19 -51.32 -28.68
CA MET A 216 30.87 -50.67 -29.94
C MET A 216 32.13 -50.77 -30.80
N ASN A 217 32.15 -51.71 -31.73
CA ASN A 217 33.14 -51.76 -32.80
C ASN A 217 33.15 -50.39 -33.46
N LEU A 218 34.26 -49.67 -33.28
CA LEU A 218 34.58 -48.42 -33.95
C LEU A 218 34.93 -48.73 -35.42
N MET A 219 33.99 -49.32 -36.17
CA MET A 219 34.11 -49.45 -37.62
C MET A 219 33.61 -48.14 -38.22
N ALA A 220 34.53 -47.19 -38.30
CA ALA A 220 34.36 -45.94 -39.02
C ALA A 220 33.93 -46.22 -40.46
N GLN A 221 32.65 -45.96 -40.79
CA GLN A 221 32.31 -45.58 -42.15
C GLN A 221 32.85 -44.17 -42.37
N GLN A 222 34.08 -44.10 -42.89
CA GLN A 222 34.55 -42.88 -43.55
C GLN A 222 33.67 -42.65 -44.79
N PRO A 223 32.97 -41.52 -44.93
CA PRO A 223 32.47 -41.13 -46.24
C PRO A 223 33.67 -40.91 -47.15
N ALA A 224 33.69 -41.55 -48.31
CA ALA A 224 34.74 -41.38 -49.30
C ALA A 224 34.82 -39.89 -49.70
N ILE A 225 35.89 -39.21 -49.29
CA ILE A 225 36.20 -37.86 -49.73
C ILE A 225 36.70 -37.96 -51.17
N MET A 226 35.83 -37.70 -52.15
CA MET A 226 36.27 -37.45 -53.52
C MET A 226 37.08 -36.15 -53.54
N PRO A 227 38.31 -36.12 -54.09
CA PRO A 227 39.05 -34.89 -54.25
C PRO A 227 38.35 -33.98 -55.29
N ALA A 228 38.18 -32.70 -54.94
CA ALA A 228 37.58 -31.71 -55.82
C ALA A 228 38.44 -31.47 -57.09
N PRO A 229 37.85 -31.27 -58.28
CA PRO A 229 38.61 -31.00 -59.49
C PRO A 229 39.30 -29.63 -59.40
N ASN A 230 40.59 -29.62 -59.75
CA ASN A 230 41.48 -28.46 -59.77
C ASN A 230 41.00 -27.40 -60.80
N ARG A 231 40.15 -26.46 -60.38
CA ARG A 231 39.78 -25.28 -61.19
C ARG A 231 40.88 -24.23 -61.10
N ARG A 232 41.81 -24.26 -62.06
CA ARG A 232 42.77 -23.19 -62.33
C ARG A 232 42.03 -21.86 -62.56
N ARG A 233 42.15 -20.92 -61.61
CA ARG A 233 41.77 -19.51 -61.82
C ARG A 233 42.91 -18.81 -62.54
N TYR A 234 42.68 -18.44 -63.80
CA TYR A 234 43.50 -17.45 -64.51
C TYR A 234 43.26 -16.08 -63.88
N TYR A 235 44.27 -15.49 -63.24
CA TYR A 235 44.29 -14.05 -62.99
C TYR A 235 44.72 -13.38 -64.29
N ARG A 236 43.78 -12.69 -64.94
CA ARG A 236 44.05 -11.76 -66.04
C ARG A 236 44.44 -10.42 -65.42
N TYR A 237 45.61 -9.95 -65.83
CA TYR A 237 46.25 -8.69 -65.45
C TYR A 237 45.41 -7.47 -65.84
N GLU A 238 45.17 -6.57 -64.89
CA GLU A 238 45.01 -5.12 -65.12
C GLU A 238 45.64 -4.38 -63.93
N GLN A 239 46.97 -4.46 -63.87
CA GLN A 239 47.83 -3.54 -63.11
C GLN A 239 49.02 -3.19 -63.99
N ASP A 240 48.75 -2.50 -65.09
CA ASP A 240 49.73 -1.69 -65.83
C ASP A 240 49.02 -0.45 -66.38
N ALA A 241 48.20 0.18 -65.53
CA ALA A 241 48.15 1.63 -65.53
C ALA A 241 49.50 2.07 -64.94
N TYR A 242 50.20 2.98 -65.64
CA TYR A 242 51.51 3.57 -65.28
C TYR A 242 52.77 2.84 -65.79
N ARG A 243 52.94 2.81 -67.12
CA ARG A 243 54.27 3.03 -67.72
C ARG A 243 54.18 3.79 -69.05
N LYS A 244 54.60 5.06 -68.96
CA LYS A 244 55.10 6.03 -69.94
C LYS A 244 54.80 5.80 -71.43
#